data_AF-A0A7J9ZYD9-F1
#
_entry.id   AF-A0A7J9ZYD9-F1
#
_cell.length_a   1.000
_cell.length_b   1.000
_cell.length_c   1.000
_cell.angle_alpha   90.00
_cell.angle_beta   90.00
_cell.angle_gamma   90.00
#
_symmetry.space_group_name_H-M   'P 1'
#
loop_
_entity.id
_entity.type
_entity.pdbx_description
1 polymer ?
#
loop_
_entity_poly.entity_id
_entity_poly.type
_entity_poly.pdbx_seq_one_letter_code
_entity_poly.pdbx_strand_id
1 'polypeptide(L)'
;MTSMRGADLAEMQNMAQAFGREAGQLQEIIQRLNSERAKIGTVWTGPGAQRFGESWDTARGSFTKMVQALHEAEQAIRTYQRNIESATQ
;
A
#
# COMPACT_ATOMS: atom_id res chain seq x y z
N MET A 1 15.53 -1.90 -30.20
CA MET A 1 14.90 -3.24 -30.13
C MET A 1 14.82 -3.59 -28.66
N THR A 2 13.69 -3.29 -28.04
CA THR A 2 13.44 -3.48 -26.61
C THR A 2 13.55 -4.97 -26.32
N SER A 3 14.44 -5.32 -25.40
CA SER A 3 14.74 -6.67 -24.97
C SER A 3 13.47 -7.35 -24.43
N MET A 4 12.64 -7.90 -25.31
CA MET A 4 11.60 -8.89 -24.96
C MET A 4 12.29 -10.18 -24.53
N ARG A 5 12.94 -10.14 -23.37
CA ARG A 5 13.38 -11.32 -22.63
C ARG A 5 12.23 -11.69 -21.69
N GLY A 6 11.08 -12.08 -22.25
CA GLY A 6 9.90 -12.55 -21.51
C GLY A 6 9.15 -11.53 -20.62
N ALA A 7 9.70 -10.34 -20.37
CA ALA A 7 9.09 -9.27 -19.58
C ALA A 7 9.70 -7.89 -19.91
N ASP A 8 8.93 -6.81 -19.72
CA ASP A 8 9.42 -5.44 -19.79
C ASP A 8 10.00 -5.03 -18.42
N LEU A 9 11.33 -5.08 -18.31
CA LEU A 9 12.05 -4.80 -17.06
C LEU A 9 11.90 -3.35 -16.59
N ALA A 10 11.78 -2.39 -17.52
CA ALA A 10 11.59 -0.99 -17.19
C ALA A 10 10.20 -0.78 -16.59
N GLU A 11 9.18 -1.40 -17.18
CA GLU A 11 7.81 -1.33 -16.66
C GLU A 11 7.66 -2.04 -15.32
N MET A 12 8.35 -3.18 -15.13
CA MET A 12 8.44 -3.84 -13.82
C MET A 12 9.06 -2.93 -12.77
N GLN A 13 10.14 -2.23 -13.10
CA GLN A 13 10.76 -1.28 -12.18
C GLN A 13 9.82 -0.12 -11.83
N ASN A 14 9.10 0.43 -12.81
CA ASN A 14 8.09 1.47 -12.60
C ASN A 14 6.97 0.98 -11.68
N MET A 15 6.47 -0.24 -11.90
CA MET A 15 5.42 -0.86 -11.09
C MET A 15 5.87 -1.08 -9.64
N ALA A 16 7.08 -1.59 -9.41
CA ALA A 16 7.63 -1.76 -8.07
C ALA A 16 7.74 -0.42 -7.31
N GLN A 17 8.22 0.63 -7.99
CA GLN A 17 8.29 1.97 -7.41
C GLN A 17 6.91 2.53 -7.10
N ALA A 18 5.93 2.30 -7.98
CA ALA A 18 4.56 2.72 -7.74
C ALA A 18 3.98 2.05 -6.50
N PHE A 19 4.09 0.73 -6.38
CA PHE A 19 3.56 0.00 -5.21
C PHE A 19 4.18 0.47 -3.89
N GLY A 20 5.50 0.66 -3.84
CA GLY A 20 6.16 1.18 -2.64
C GLY A 20 5.68 2.59 -2.26
N ARG A 21 5.52 3.48 -3.25
CA ARG A 21 4.99 4.84 -3.03
C ARG A 21 3.55 4.83 -2.54
N GLU A 22 2.67 4.09 -3.22
CA GLU A 22 1.25 4.02 -2.86
C GLU A 22 1.06 3.36 -1.48
N ALA A 23 1.89 2.38 -1.12
CA ALA A 23 1.88 1.78 0.22
C ALA A 23 2.22 2.82 1.30
N GLY A 24 3.26 3.62 1.09
CA GLY A 24 3.63 4.70 2.00
C GLY A 24 2.53 5.75 2.14
N GLN A 25 1.95 6.20 1.03
CA GLN A 25 0.84 7.17 1.04
C GLN A 25 -0.39 6.63 1.78
N LEU A 26 -0.75 5.36 1.55
CA LEU A 26 -1.85 4.72 2.26
C LEU A 26 -1.56 4.60 3.75
N GLN A 27 -0.33 4.25 4.14
CA GLN A 27 0.07 4.21 5.54
C GLN A 27 -0.05 5.56 6.22
N GLU A 28 0.35 6.65 5.57
CA GLU A 28 0.17 8.00 6.11
C GLU A 28 -1.31 8.38 6.27
N ILE A 29 -2.16 8.02 5.30
CA ILE A 29 -3.61 8.25 5.39
C ILE A 29 -4.17 7.52 6.62
N ILE A 30 -3.79 6.24 6.82
CA ILE A 30 -4.21 5.46 7.98
C ILE A 30 -3.80 6.16 9.27
N GLN A 31 -2.56 6.65 9.36
CA GLN A 31 -2.07 7.33 10.57
C GLN A 31 -2.85 8.62 10.85
N ARG A 32 -3.04 9.47 9.84
CA ARG A 32 -3.82 10.71 9.99
C ARG A 32 -5.26 10.42 10.45
N LEU A 33 -5.92 9.44 9.84
CA LEU A 33 -7.28 9.06 10.21
C LEU A 33 -7.36 8.41 11.60
N ASN A 34 -6.34 7.65 12.01
CA ASN A 34 -6.26 7.13 13.39
C ASN A 34 -6.16 8.28 14.42
N SER A 35 -5.37 9.31 14.14
CA SER A 35 -5.28 10.49 15.00
C SER A 35 -6.61 11.24 15.12
N GLU A 36 -7.36 11.38 14.02
CA GLU A 36 -8.69 11.99 14.05
C GLU A 36 -9.73 11.08 14.73
N ARG A 37 -9.66 9.77 14.51
CA ARG A 37 -10.51 8.77 15.16
C ARG A 37 -10.40 8.83 16.68
N ALA A 38 -9.21 9.11 17.22
CA ALA A 38 -8.97 9.24 18.66
C ALA A 38 -9.68 10.45 19.30
N LYS A 39 -10.10 11.44 18.49
CA LYS A 39 -10.88 12.61 18.94
C LYS A 39 -12.38 12.34 18.97
N ILE A 40 -12.84 11.22 18.41
CA ILE A 40 -14.26 10.84 18.45
C ILE A 40 -14.63 10.42 19.88
N GLY A 41 -15.75 10.93 20.38
CA GLY A 41 -16.19 10.79 21.76
C GLY A 41 -15.74 11.95 22.66
N THR A 42 -14.76 12.75 22.24
CA THR A 42 -14.30 13.95 22.98
C THR A 42 -14.62 15.25 22.24
N VAL A 43 -14.25 15.34 20.95
CA VAL A 43 -14.47 16.52 20.09
C VAL A 43 -15.77 16.41 19.30
N TRP A 44 -16.11 15.19 18.84
CA TRP A 44 -17.33 14.92 18.11
C TRP A 44 -18.07 13.74 18.75
N THR A 45 -19.33 13.96 19.13
CA THR A 45 -20.15 12.99 19.87
C THR A 45 -21.48 12.72 19.16
N GLY A 46 -22.25 11.77 19.70
CA GLY A 46 -23.55 11.37 19.18
C GLY A 46 -23.50 10.21 18.18
N PRO A 47 -24.67 9.75 17.69
CA PRO A 47 -24.79 8.50 16.93
C PRO A 47 -23.99 8.48 15.61
N GLY A 48 -23.85 9.64 14.96
CA GLY A 48 -23.05 9.76 13.73
C GLY A 48 -21.55 9.54 13.97
N ALA A 49 -21.03 10.09 15.07
CA ALA A 49 -19.64 9.95 15.47
C ALA A 49 -19.32 8.48 15.82
N GLN A 50 -20.21 7.82 16.56
CA GLN A 50 -20.09 6.40 16.89
C GLN A 50 -20.09 5.54 15.62
N ARG A 51 -21.06 5.75 14.71
CA ARG A 51 -21.16 4.97 13.46
C ARG A 51 -19.90 5.09 12.61
N PHE A 52 -19.37 6.30 12.46
CA PHE A 52 -18.11 6.48 11.74
C PHE A 52 -16.95 5.77 12.46
N GLY A 53 -16.87 5.89 13.79
CA GLY A 53 -15.82 5.25 14.57
C GLY A 53 -15.78 3.74 14.38
N GLU A 54 -16.93 3.08 14.47
CA GLU A 54 -17.09 1.63 14.21
C GLU A 54 -16.74 1.26 12.77
N SER A 55 -17.17 2.07 11.79
CA SER A 55 -16.86 1.85 10.37
C SER A 55 -15.36 1.93 10.12
N TRP A 56 -14.68 2.90 10.72
CA TRP A 56 -13.22 3.04 10.62
C TRP A 56 -12.50 1.86 11.27
N ASP A 57 -12.91 1.46 12.47
CA ASP A 57 -12.30 0.34 13.19
C ASP A 57 -12.43 -0.99 12.42
N THR A 58 -13.52 -1.14 11.66
CA THR A 58 -13.74 -2.27 10.75
C THR A 58 -12.88 -2.18 9.49
N ALA A 59 -12.83 -1.00 8.85
CA ALA A 59 -12.15 -0.82 7.57
C ALA A 59 -10.61 -0.79 7.68
N ARG A 60 -10.07 -0.23 8.78
CA ARG A 60 -8.62 0.01 8.94
C ARG A 60 -7.79 -1.26 8.79
N GLY A 61 -8.32 -2.40 9.23
CA GLY A 61 -7.64 -3.69 9.11
C GLY A 61 -7.40 -4.09 7.65
N SER A 62 -8.36 -3.81 6.76
CA SER A 62 -8.22 -4.07 5.32
C SER A 62 -7.20 -3.13 4.67
N PHE A 63 -7.14 -1.86 5.08
CA PHE A 63 -6.13 -0.93 4.58
C PHE A 63 -4.72 -1.33 5.03
N THR A 64 -4.54 -1.76 6.28
CA THR A 64 -3.25 -2.30 6.74
C THR A 64 -2.82 -3.53 5.94
N LYS A 65 -3.75 -4.45 5.64
CA LYS A 65 -3.46 -5.61 4.77
C LYS A 65 -3.07 -5.19 3.36
N MET A 66 -3.70 -4.14 2.82
CA MET A 66 -3.35 -3.61 1.49
C MET A 66 -1.94 -3.01 1.48
N VAL A 67 -1.55 -2.24 2.50
CA VAL A 67 -0.18 -1.71 2.64
C VAL A 67 0.82 -2.87 2.62
N GLN A 68 0.56 -3.93 3.38
CA GLN A 68 1.41 -5.13 3.40
C GLN A 68 1.50 -5.78 2.01
N ALA A 69 0.36 -5.99 1.34
CA ALA A 69 0.31 -6.60 0.01
C ALA A 69 1.08 -5.79 -1.04
N LEU A 70 1.01 -4.45 -0.98
CA LEU A 70 1.75 -3.57 -1.88
C LEU A 70 3.27 -3.68 -1.67
N HIS A 71 3.73 -3.75 -0.43
CA HIS A 71 5.15 -3.97 -0.13
C HIS A 71 5.63 -5.36 -0.55
N GLU A 72 4.82 -6.39 -0.32
CA GLU A 72 5.13 -7.75 -0.79
C GLU A 72 5.24 -7.81 -2.32
N ALA A 73 4.32 -7.15 -3.02
CA ALA A 73 4.34 -7.06 -4.48
C ALA A 73 5.58 -6.30 -4.98
N GLU A 74 5.93 -5.17 -4.37
CA GLU A 74 7.17 -4.44 -4.68
C GLU A 74 8.40 -5.37 -4.55
N GLN A 75 8.53 -6.09 -3.44
CA GLN A 75 9.66 -6.98 -3.18
C GLN A 75 9.72 -8.15 -4.16
N ALA A 76 8.55 -8.72 -4.50
CA ALA A 76 8.43 -9.78 -5.47
C ALA A 76 8.93 -9.33 -6.84
N ILE A 77 8.44 -8.18 -7.34
CA ILE A 77 8.83 -7.63 -8.65
C ILE A 77 10.35 -7.38 -8.71
N ARG A 78 10.92 -6.74 -7.68
CA ARG A 78 12.37 -6.50 -7.60
C ARG A 78 13.18 -7.80 -7.60
N THR A 79 12.66 -8.87 -7.00
CA THR A 79 13.30 -10.18 -7.00
C THR A 79 13.23 -10.84 -8.38
N TYR A 80 12.08 -10.81 -9.04
CA TYR A 80 11.94 -11.30 -10.42
C TYR A 80 12.87 -10.56 -11.39
N GLN A 81 12.95 -9.23 -11.28
CA GLN A 81 13.86 -8.43 -12.10
C GLN A 81 15.33 -8.87 -11.95
N ARG A 82 15.82 -9.00 -10.70
CA ARG A 82 17.20 -9.44 -10.42
C ARG A 82 17.49 -10.84 -10.97
N ASN A 83 16.50 -11.73 -10.93
CA ASN A 83 16.64 -13.09 -11.47
C ASN A 83 16.76 -13.08 -13.00
N ILE A 84 15.97 -12.26 -13.70
CA ILE A 84 16.06 -12.12 -15.17
C ILE A 84 17.38 -11.48 -15.58
N GLU A 85 17.83 -10.45 -14.87
CA GLU A 85 19.12 -9.80 -15.11
C GLU A 85 20.27 -10.79 -14.94
N SER A 86 20.28 -11.57 -13.85
CA SER A 86 21.31 -12.59 -13.59
C SER A 86 21.31 -13.74 -14.59
N ALA A 87 20.14 -14.15 -15.11
CA ALA A 87 20.02 -15.26 -16.05
C ALA A 87 20.34 -14.88 -17.51
N THR A 88 20.48 -13.58 -17.80
CA THR A 88 20.64 -13.06 -19.17
C THR A 88 21.94 -12.29 -19.37
N GLN A 89 22.79 -12.26 -18.35
CA GLN A 89 24.23 -11.96 -18.40
C GLN A 89 25.01 -13.26 -18.58
#